data_AF-A0AAD5GLS6-F1
#
_entry.id   AF-A0AAD5GLS6-F1
#
_cell.length_a   1.000
_cell.length_b   1.000
_cell.length_c   1.000
_cell.angle_alpha   90.00
_cell.angle_beta   90.00
_cell.angle_gamma   90.00
#
_symmetry.space_group_name_H-M   'P 1'
#
loop_
_entity.id
_entity.type
_entity.pdbx_description
1 polymer ?
#
loop_
_entity_poly.entity_id
_entity_poly.type
_entity_poly.pdbx_seq_one_letter_code
_entity_poly.pdbx_strand_id
1 'polypeptide(L)'
;DLNVTTKGVTVYGTEWPLSGDTQITLTPRSDMPVGPTINAGEIYQILPLAVTTLARDVLALQMLKQSLKNPPDDWNGDPCLPKEHPWFGIGCTEGKQVRVTSL
;
A
#
# COMPACT_ATOMS: atom_id res chain seq x y z
N ASP A 1 28.13 8.39 -7.22
CA ASP A 1 28.41 7.77 -5.90
C ASP A 1 27.55 8.38 -4.82
N LEU A 2 26.93 7.54 -3.99
CA LEU A 2 26.21 7.96 -2.79
C LEU A 2 27.20 8.06 -1.61
N ASN A 3 27.17 9.16 -0.88
CA ASN A 3 28.01 9.35 0.30
C ASN A 3 27.30 8.83 1.55
N VAL A 4 27.43 7.52 1.81
CA VAL A 4 26.76 6.84 2.93
C VAL A 4 27.66 6.84 4.17
N THR A 5 27.11 7.26 5.31
CA THR A 5 27.80 7.23 6.62
C THR A 5 27.12 6.25 7.58
N THR A 6 27.67 6.06 8.77
CA THR A 6 27.04 5.25 9.83
C THR A 6 25.69 5.79 10.30
N LYS A 7 25.33 7.04 9.93
CA LYS A 7 23.99 7.60 10.16
C LYS A 7 22.95 7.14 9.15
N GLY A 8 23.36 6.40 8.11
CA GLY A 8 22.51 6.00 7.00
C GLY A 8 22.30 7.11 5.97
N VAL A 9 21.64 6.75 4.87
CA VAL A 9 21.16 7.68 3.84
C VAL A 9 19.79 7.19 3.36
N THR A 10 18.89 8.12 3.06
CA THR A 10 17.63 7.82 2.39
C THR A 10 17.72 8.31 0.95
N VAL A 11 17.38 7.44 0.01
CA VAL A 11 17.26 7.76 -1.41
C VAL A 11 15.79 7.67 -1.80
N TYR A 12 15.32 8.60 -2.62
CA TYR A 12 13.95 8.60 -3.13
C TYR A 12 13.97 8.83 -4.64
N GLY A 13 12.96 8.28 -5.31
CA GLY A 13 12.71 8.49 -6.74
C GLY A 13 11.21 8.59 -6.98
N THR A 14 10.80 9.31 -8.01
CA THR A 14 9.39 9.54 -8.34
C THR A 14 8.89 8.71 -9.51
N GLU A 15 9.79 7.97 -10.19
CA GLU A 15 9.50 7.22 -11.42
C GLU A 15 9.73 5.72 -11.23
N TRP A 16 9.33 5.19 -10.07
CA TRP A 16 9.42 3.75 -9.83
C TRP A 16 8.32 3.00 -10.61
N PRO A 17 8.67 1.93 -11.35
CA PRO A 17 7.66 1.09 -11.98
C PRO A 17 6.82 0.39 -10.90
N LEU A 18 5.50 0.48 -11.03
CA LEU A 18 4.54 -0.10 -10.08
C LEU A 18 4.13 -1.53 -10.45
N SER A 19 4.80 -2.12 -11.44
CA SER A 19 4.55 -3.47 -11.92
C SER A 19 5.84 -4.07 -12.48
N GLY A 20 5.95 -5.40 -12.42
CA GLY A 20 7.14 -6.14 -12.84
C GLY A 20 8.21 -6.22 -11.74
N ASP A 21 9.33 -6.84 -12.08
CA ASP A 21 10.42 -7.08 -11.15
C ASP A 21 11.26 -5.83 -10.94
N THR A 22 11.44 -5.45 -9.68
CA THR A 22 12.33 -4.36 -9.29
C THR A 22 13.67 -4.93 -8.81
N GLN A 23 14.74 -4.73 -9.58
CA GLN A 23 16.09 -5.16 -9.20
C GLN A 23 16.86 -4.01 -8.56
N ILE A 24 17.24 -4.18 -7.29
CA ILE A 24 18.09 -3.25 -6.55
C ILE A 24 19.50 -3.85 -6.45
N THR A 25 20.48 -3.22 -7.10
CA THR A 25 21.89 -3.62 -7.03
C THR A 25 22.66 -2.69 -6.12
N LEU A 26 23.31 -3.28 -5.10
CA LEU A 26 24.18 -2.54 -4.20
C LEU A 26 25.63 -2.89 -4.51
N THR A 27 26.39 -1.92 -5.01
CA THR A 27 27.80 -2.12 -5.37
C THR A 27 28.69 -1.38 -4.37
N PRO A 28 29.47 -2.09 -3.52
CA PRO A 28 30.45 -1.44 -2.65
C PRO A 28 31.56 -0.79 -3.48
N ARG A 29 32.18 0.25 -2.92
CA ARG A 29 33.47 0.73 -3.43
C ARG A 29 34.56 -0.30 -3.13
N SER A 30 35.62 -0.28 -3.94
CA SER A 30 36.77 -1.17 -3.80
C SER A 30 37.49 -1.06 -2.46
N ASP A 31 37.39 0.07 -1.76
CA ASP A 31 37.99 0.34 -0.46
C ASP A 31 37.05 0.11 0.72
N MET A 32 35.84 -0.42 0.47
CA MET A 32 34.85 -0.68 1.51
C MET A 32 35.05 -2.10 2.08
N PRO A 33 35.39 -2.25 3.38
CA PRO A 33 35.68 -3.56 3.97
C PRO A 33 34.42 -4.41 4.20
N VAL A 34 33.24 -3.79 4.19
CA VAL A 34 31.93 -4.43 4.36
C VAL A 34 31.00 -3.99 3.24
N GLY A 35 30.13 -4.90 2.79
CA GLY A 35 29.15 -4.59 1.76
C GLY A 35 28.07 -3.61 2.25
N PRO A 36 27.41 -2.90 1.31
CA PRO A 36 26.25 -2.06 1.62
C PRO A 36 25.06 -2.88 2.15
N THR A 37 24.27 -2.28 3.03
CA THR A 37 23.04 -2.88 3.59
C THR A 37 21.84 -1.97 3.33
N ILE A 38 20.67 -2.58 3.13
CA ILE A 38 19.37 -1.89 3.11
C ILE A 38 18.63 -2.29 4.38
N ASN A 39 18.15 -1.29 5.13
CA ASN A 39 17.32 -1.52 6.30
C ASN A 39 15.84 -1.71 5.92
N ALA A 40 15.32 -0.83 5.07
CA ALA A 40 13.95 -0.84 4.60
C ALA A 40 13.84 -0.25 3.18
N GLY A 41 12.77 -0.58 2.48
CA GLY A 41 12.40 0.02 1.21
C GLY A 41 10.88 0.22 1.18
N GLU A 42 10.45 1.39 0.74
CA GLU A 42 9.04 1.76 0.63
C GLU A 42 8.76 2.23 -0.79
N ILE A 43 7.69 1.72 -1.39
CA ILE A 43 7.22 2.14 -2.72
C ILE A 43 5.82 2.72 -2.53
N TYR A 44 5.64 3.96 -2.98
CA TYR A 44 4.37 4.67 -2.89
C TYR A 44 3.75 4.78 -4.28
N GLN A 45 2.48 4.39 -4.39
CA GLN A 45 1.66 4.67 -5.55
C GLN A 45 0.65 5.75 -5.21
N ILE A 46 0.64 6.84 -5.96
CA ILE A 46 -0.47 7.80 -5.91
C ILE A 46 -1.61 7.21 -6.73
N LEU A 47 -2.65 6.75 -6.06
CA LEU A 47 -3.88 6.32 -6.72
C LEU A 47 -4.75 7.56 -6.96
N PRO A 48 -5.07 7.92 -8.22
CA PRO A 48 -6.06 8.96 -8.47
C PRO A 48 -7.41 8.48 -7.92
N LEU A 49 -7.96 9.19 -6.93
CA LEU A 49 -9.28 8.92 -6.34
C LEU A 49 -10.36 9.29 -7.37
N ALA A 50 -10.59 8.43 -8.36
CA ALA A 50 -11.63 8.69 -9.35
C ALA A 50 -13.03 8.37 -8.80
N VAL A 51 -13.14 7.38 -7.91
CA VAL A 51 -14.38 6.92 -7.27
C VAL A 51 -14.03 6.43 -5.85
N THR A 52 -14.92 6.61 -4.89
CA THR A 52 -14.84 5.99 -3.55
C THR A 52 -16.06 5.11 -3.33
N THR A 53 -16.00 4.20 -2.36
CA THR A 53 -17.22 3.53 -1.90
C THR A 53 -18.24 4.55 -1.44
N LEU A 54 -19.52 4.29 -1.72
CA LEU A 54 -20.61 5.14 -1.27
C LEU A 54 -20.54 5.33 0.25
N ALA A 55 -20.49 6.58 0.70
CA ALA A 55 -20.27 6.92 2.12
C ALA A 55 -21.23 6.22 3.10
N ARG A 56 -22.47 5.96 2.68
CA ARG A 56 -23.45 5.22 3.49
C ARG A 56 -23.06 3.75 3.70
N ASP A 57 -22.51 3.11 2.68
CA ASP A 57 -22.04 1.72 2.76
C ASP A 57 -20.77 1.65 3.64
N VAL A 58 -19.85 2.63 3.51
CA VAL A 58 -18.67 2.78 4.38
C VAL A 58 -19.09 2.90 5.85
N LEU A 59 -20.04 3.80 6.14
CA LEU A 59 -20.53 4.03 7.50
C LEU A 59 -21.13 2.74 8.10
N ALA A 60 -21.92 2.00 7.31
CA ALA A 60 -22.52 0.74 7.76
C ALA A 60 -21.45 -0.31 8.11
N LEU A 61 -20.44 -0.49 7.25
CA LEU A 61 -19.34 -1.42 7.51
C LEU A 61 -18.46 -0.98 8.67
N GLN A 62 -18.27 0.31 8.88
CA GLN A 62 -17.50 0.83 10.00
C GLN A 62 -18.22 0.57 11.34
N MET A 63 -19.54 0.72 11.38
CA MET A 63 -20.35 0.34 12.53
C MET A 63 -20.28 -1.17 12.79
N LEU A 64 -20.34 -1.99 11.72
CA LEU A 64 -20.17 -3.44 11.83
C LEU A 64 -18.79 -3.78 12.39
N LYS A 65 -17.71 -3.22 11.84
CA LYS A 65 -16.33 -3.39 12.32
C LYS A 65 -16.22 -3.12 13.83
N GLN A 66 -16.81 -2.02 14.30
CA GLN A 66 -16.80 -1.64 15.71
C GLN A 66 -17.59 -2.60 16.61
N SER A 67 -18.58 -3.32 16.07
CA SER A 67 -19.36 -4.31 16.81
C SER A 67 -18.64 -5.67 16.95
N LEU A 68 -17.61 -5.92 16.15
CA LEU A 68 -16.84 -7.16 16.18
C LEU A 68 -15.80 -7.10 17.29
N LYS A 69 -15.71 -8.17 18.09
CA LYS A 69 -14.64 -8.31 19.09
C LYS A 69 -13.25 -8.39 18.43
N ASN A 70 -13.17 -9.11 17.31
CA ASN A 70 -11.97 -9.33 16.51
C ASN A 70 -12.31 -9.10 15.02
N PRO A 71 -12.37 -7.85 14.54
CA PRO A 71 -12.57 -7.60 13.12
C PRO A 71 -11.36 -8.10 12.29
N PRO A 72 -11.54 -8.43 11.00
CA PRO A 72 -10.41 -8.77 10.13
C PRO A 72 -9.37 -7.64 10.06
N ASP A 73 -8.09 -8.02 10.01
CA ASP A 73 -6.97 -7.08 10.08
C ASP A 73 -6.87 -6.17 8.84
N ASP A 74 -7.44 -6.60 7.73
CA ASP A 74 -7.45 -5.88 6.46
C ASP A 74 -8.65 -4.94 6.29
N TRP A 75 -9.55 -4.87 7.26
CA TRP A 75 -10.70 -3.95 7.25
C TRP A 75 -10.29 -2.50 7.55
N ASN A 76 -9.39 -1.91 6.75
CA ASN A 76 -8.90 -0.54 6.91
C ASN A 76 -9.00 0.24 5.59
N GLY A 77 -9.31 1.54 5.67
CA GLY A 77 -9.44 2.40 4.49
C GLY A 77 -10.80 2.27 3.80
N ASP A 78 -10.81 2.34 2.47
CA ASP A 78 -12.03 2.17 1.67
C ASP A 78 -12.36 0.67 1.53
N PRO A 79 -13.58 0.23 1.84
CA PRO A 79 -13.92 -1.19 1.89
C PRO A 79 -13.94 -1.90 0.53
N CYS A 80 -14.06 -1.16 -0.58
CA CYS A 80 -14.08 -1.74 -1.93
C CYS A 80 -12.89 -1.32 -2.79
N LEU A 81 -12.00 -0.45 -2.29
CA LEU A 81 -10.93 0.13 -3.08
C LEU A 81 -9.56 0.00 -2.42
N PRO A 82 -8.50 -0.28 -3.20
CA PRO A 82 -8.49 -0.45 -4.66
C PRO A 82 -9.25 -1.71 -5.11
N LYS A 83 -9.71 -1.74 -6.37
CA LYS A 83 -10.60 -2.80 -6.89
C LYS A 83 -9.99 -4.20 -6.72
N GLU A 84 -8.67 -4.29 -6.81
CA GLU A 84 -7.89 -5.51 -6.70
C GLU A 84 -7.76 -5.97 -5.24
N HIS A 85 -8.03 -5.09 -4.27
CA HIS A 85 -7.87 -5.33 -2.83
C HIS A 85 -9.04 -4.76 -2.01
N PRO A 86 -10.29 -5.24 -2.22
CA PRO A 86 -11.38 -4.94 -1.30
C PRO A 86 -11.12 -5.59 0.06
N TRP A 87 -11.82 -5.13 1.10
CA TRP A 87 -11.82 -5.79 2.40
C TRP A 87 -12.26 -7.26 2.26
N PHE A 88 -11.60 -8.15 3.00
CA PHE A 88 -11.89 -9.57 2.98
C PHE A 88 -13.34 -9.85 3.35
N GLY A 89 -14.02 -10.65 2.51
CA GLY A 89 -15.43 -11.02 2.64
C GLY A 89 -16.42 -10.02 2.02
N ILE A 90 -15.97 -8.80 1.69
CA ILE A 90 -16.87 -7.77 1.15
C ILE A 90 -17.01 -7.93 -0.37
N GLY A 91 -18.25 -8.06 -0.84
CA GLY A 91 -18.57 -7.98 -2.27
C GLY A 91 -18.90 -6.56 -2.69
N CYS A 92 -18.40 -6.12 -3.85
CA CYS A 92 -18.54 -4.75 -4.32
C CYS A 92 -18.98 -4.67 -5.80
N THR A 93 -19.73 -3.62 -6.15
CA THR A 93 -20.06 -3.30 -7.55
C THR A 93 -18.97 -2.47 -8.22
N GLU A 94 -18.88 -2.60 -9.55
CA GLU A 94 -18.06 -1.72 -10.39
C GLU A 94 -18.87 -0.55 -10.97
N GLY A 95 -18.20 0.57 -11.26
CA GLY A 95 -18.79 1.69 -12.01
C GLY A 95 -18.67 3.06 -11.32
N LYS A 96 -19.48 4.03 -11.76
CA LYS A 96 -19.46 5.42 -11.26
C LYS A 96 -19.80 5.54 -9.77
N GLN A 97 -20.45 4.54 -9.21
CA GLN A 97 -20.81 4.47 -7.80
C GLN A 97 -20.46 3.07 -7.30
N VAL A 98 -19.45 2.97 -6.45
CA VAL A 98 -19.02 1.71 -5.86
C VAL A 98 -19.90 1.42 -4.64
N ARG A 99 -20.57 0.26 -4.65
CA ARG A 99 -21.53 -0.17 -3.62
C ARG A 99 -21.09 -1.48 -3.01
N VAL A 100 -21.39 -1.66 -1.73
CA VAL A 100 -21.26 -2.97 -1.06
C VAL A 100 -22.51 -3.82 -1.38
N THR A 101 -22.31 -5.04 -1.84
CA THR A 101 -23.38 -5.98 -2.24
C THR A 101 -23.51 -7.20 -1.33
N SER A 102 -22.44 -7.57 -0.62
CA SER A 102 -22.43 -8.75 0.26
C SER A 102 -21.36 -8.65 1.35
N LEU A 103 -21.52 -9.49 2.38
CA LEU A 103 -20.66 -9.69 3.55
C LEU A 103 -20.31 -11.17 3.69
#